data_AF-A0A412Q5L7-F1
#
_entry.id   AF-A0A412Q5L7-F1
#
_cell.length_a   1.000
_cell.length_b   1.000
_cell.length_c   1.000
_cell.angle_alpha   90.00
_cell.angle_beta   90.00
_cell.angle_gamma   90.00
#
_symmetry.space_group_name_H-M   'P 1'
#
loop_
_entity.id
_entity.type
_entity.pdbx_description
1 polymer ?
#
loop_
_entity_poly.entity_id
_entity_poly.type
_entity_poly.pdbx_seq_one_letter_code
_entity_poly.pdbx_strand_id
1 'polypeptide(L)'
;MRNAIKEFIEPSDYEKHNLWENAIFVFDTNVLLNLYRYSAKTRNSLLDAFESFKDRIWIPYQVAYEYMNKRCEVIYETVQRYEQFKKEIDAFTSKAIETLRLTQSDEEVSELKRYLFKWLDSNKDRNLLVLSAEQDEILNKILTIFEGRVGEKISDDELMAIKEEGKKRYEKSIPPGYKDDKKKKDKEDDNNAYGDLIIWKQIIKYAKATSRGIIYVTHDQKEDWWNIVKGKTIGPRIELRKEFVTETQQEFHMYSMHSFISTYNKMNNNLIDKSAVEEVIGLEKANKRNRRANRNVKTISLSEKIARTEETLDKIQNRIDRRRKIMGDIENKYQNQGIELPENIQTQYDNTKVKRQELEEIYEGKLRELEGLKQMAKMS
;
A
#
# COMPACT_ATOMS: atom_id res chain seq x y z
N MET A 1 30.02 9.18 28.71
CA MET A 1 29.51 9.14 27.31
C MET A 1 28.23 8.31 27.17
N ARG A 2 28.21 7.03 27.57
CA ARG A 2 27.04 6.13 27.39
C ARG A 2 25.69 6.72 27.79
N ASN A 3 25.59 7.33 28.97
CA ASN A 3 24.32 7.91 29.45
C ASN A 3 23.94 9.22 28.73
N ALA A 4 24.90 9.95 28.19
CA ALA A 4 24.68 11.26 27.56
C ALA A 4 24.20 11.15 26.10
N ILE A 5 24.42 10.00 25.46
CA ILE A 5 24.04 9.72 24.06
C ILE A 5 23.40 8.34 23.92
N LYS A 6 22.63 7.91 24.93
CA LYS A 6 22.02 6.57 24.98
C LYS A 6 21.17 6.28 23.73
N GLU A 7 20.55 7.31 23.15
CA GLU A 7 19.74 7.22 21.93
C GLU A 7 20.54 6.80 20.68
N PHE A 8 21.86 6.97 20.67
CA PHE A 8 22.74 6.58 19.56
C PHE A 8 23.28 5.16 19.69
N ILE A 9 23.18 4.57 20.87
CA ILE A 9 23.78 3.27 21.18
C ILE A 9 22.71 2.20 20.96
N GLU A 10 23.00 1.23 20.11
CA GLU A 10 22.14 0.06 19.98
C GLU A 10 22.14 -0.74 21.29
N PRO A 11 20.96 -1.18 21.78
CA PRO A 11 20.90 -1.99 22.98
C PRO A 11 21.73 -3.26 22.84
N SER A 12 22.45 -3.61 23.91
CA SER A 12 23.17 -4.88 24.06
C SER A 12 22.21 -6.07 24.02
N ASP A 13 22.73 -7.28 23.82
CA ASP A 13 21.90 -8.49 23.82
C ASP A 13 21.18 -8.70 25.15
N TYR A 14 21.82 -8.33 26.27
CA TYR A 14 21.21 -8.34 27.60
C TYR A 14 20.06 -7.33 27.70
N GLU A 15 20.24 -6.08 27.26
CA GLU A 15 19.17 -5.07 27.26
C GLU A 15 18.02 -5.48 26.34
N LYS A 16 18.30 -6.05 25.16
CA LYS A 16 17.28 -6.59 24.25
C LYS A 16 16.51 -7.74 24.88
N HIS A 17 17.19 -8.64 25.57
CA HIS A 17 16.54 -9.75 26.27
C HIS A 17 15.65 -9.24 27.41
N ASN A 18 16.16 -8.32 28.24
CA ASN A 18 15.38 -7.71 29.30
C ASN A 18 14.15 -6.95 28.76
N LEU A 19 14.30 -6.25 27.64
CA LEU A 19 13.21 -5.59 26.96
C LEU A 19 12.20 -6.62 26.41
N TRP A 20 12.65 -7.71 25.80
CA TRP A 20 11.79 -8.78 25.28
C TRP A 20 10.89 -9.40 26.36
N GLU A 21 11.43 -9.65 27.55
CA GLU A 21 10.70 -10.23 28.68
C GLU A 21 9.68 -9.25 29.29
N ASN A 22 9.98 -7.95 29.28
CA ASN A 22 9.22 -6.96 30.06
C ASN A 22 8.40 -5.95 29.23
N ALA A 23 8.71 -5.78 27.95
CA ALA A 23 8.02 -4.80 27.10
C ALA A 23 6.60 -5.25 26.74
N ILE A 24 5.82 -4.27 26.29
CA ILE A 24 4.58 -4.50 25.57
C ILE A 24 4.87 -4.59 24.08
N PHE A 25 4.36 -5.63 23.44
CA PHE A 25 4.42 -5.84 22.00
C PHE A 25 3.29 -5.09 21.30
N VAL A 26 3.68 -4.30 20.31
CA VAL A 26 2.77 -3.54 19.46
C VAL A 26 2.99 -3.95 18.02
N PHE A 27 1.99 -4.56 17.39
CA PHE A 27 2.06 -5.00 16.00
C PHE A 27 1.41 -3.97 15.10
N ASP A 28 2.12 -3.56 14.04
CA ASP A 28 1.63 -2.63 13.02
C ASP A 28 0.47 -3.22 12.21
N THR A 29 -0.37 -2.36 11.64
CA THR A 29 -1.51 -2.72 10.77
C THR A 29 -1.07 -3.66 9.64
N ASN A 30 0.07 -3.38 9.00
CA ASN A 30 0.56 -4.21 7.90
C ASN A 30 0.94 -5.62 8.33
N VAL A 31 1.36 -5.81 9.58
CA VAL A 31 1.65 -7.15 10.12
C VAL A 31 0.35 -7.95 10.21
N LEU A 32 -0.70 -7.35 10.77
CA LEU A 32 -2.01 -7.99 10.92
C LEU A 32 -2.65 -8.28 9.56
N LEU A 33 -2.59 -7.33 8.62
CA LEU A 33 -3.13 -7.50 7.26
C LEU A 33 -2.40 -8.59 6.47
N ASN A 34 -1.10 -8.82 6.72
CA ASN A 34 -0.37 -9.86 6.01
C ASN A 34 -0.78 -11.28 6.42
N LEU A 35 -1.48 -11.48 7.54
CA LEU A 35 -2.03 -12.79 7.92
C LEU A 35 -2.95 -13.39 6.84
N TYR A 36 -3.68 -12.53 6.10
CA TYR A 36 -4.50 -12.94 4.96
C TYR A 36 -3.68 -13.43 3.76
N ARG A 37 -2.43 -12.96 3.65
CA ARG A 37 -1.54 -13.22 2.49
C ARG A 37 -0.60 -14.40 2.71
N TYR A 38 -0.43 -14.83 3.96
CA TYR A 38 0.44 -15.94 4.32
C TYR A 38 -0.22 -17.30 4.12
N SER A 39 0.61 -18.32 3.92
CA SER A 39 0.25 -19.73 4.00
C SER A 39 -0.38 -20.06 5.34
N ALA A 40 -1.19 -21.13 5.39
CA ALA A 40 -1.85 -21.51 6.63
C ALA A 40 -0.87 -21.82 7.76
N LYS A 41 0.26 -22.45 7.42
CA LYS A 41 1.33 -22.77 8.39
C LYS A 41 1.91 -21.51 9.03
N THR A 42 2.32 -20.54 8.21
CA THR A 42 2.90 -19.27 8.69
C THR A 42 1.89 -18.45 9.46
N ARG A 43 0.65 -18.32 8.94
CA ARG A 43 -0.42 -17.61 9.61
C ARG A 43 -0.70 -18.18 10.99
N ASN A 44 -0.89 -19.49 11.10
CA ASN A 44 -1.20 -20.13 12.38
C ASN A 44 -0.05 -19.97 13.38
N SER A 45 1.20 -20.17 12.94
CA SER A 45 2.37 -19.99 13.81
C SER A 45 2.50 -18.55 14.34
N LEU A 46 2.18 -17.55 13.51
CA LEU A 46 2.19 -16.15 13.94
C LEU A 46 1.05 -15.82 14.91
N LEU A 47 -0.15 -16.37 14.67
CA LEU A 47 -1.28 -16.19 15.58
C LEU A 47 -0.99 -16.82 16.95
N ASP A 48 -0.41 -18.02 16.98
CA ASP A 48 0.01 -18.68 18.21
C ASP A 48 1.10 -17.88 18.94
N ALA A 49 2.01 -17.25 18.19
CA ALA A 49 3.00 -16.35 18.74
C ALA A 49 2.40 -15.05 19.29
N PHE A 50 1.35 -14.50 18.67
CA PHE A 50 0.66 -13.33 19.22
C PHE A 50 -0.11 -13.69 20.50
N GLU A 51 -0.77 -14.85 20.52
CA GLU A 51 -1.48 -15.36 21.69
C GLU A 51 -0.54 -15.60 22.88
N SER A 52 0.70 -16.06 22.64
CA SER A 52 1.69 -16.24 23.72
C SER A 52 2.09 -14.92 24.40
N PHE A 53 1.85 -13.78 23.75
CA PHE A 53 2.06 -12.44 24.30
C PHE A 53 0.79 -11.80 24.88
N LYS A 54 -0.33 -12.51 25.05
CA LYS A 54 -1.61 -11.89 25.46
C LYS A 54 -1.54 -10.99 26.70
N ASP A 55 -0.67 -11.26 27.67
CA ASP A 55 -0.53 -10.42 28.87
C ASP A 55 0.34 -9.16 28.65
N ARG A 56 1.00 -9.09 27.50
CA ARG A 56 1.96 -8.05 27.12
C ARG A 56 1.82 -7.64 25.65
N ILE A 57 0.62 -7.75 25.09
CA ILE A 57 0.31 -7.34 23.73
C ILE A 57 -0.71 -6.21 23.79
N TRP A 58 -0.53 -5.20 22.95
CA TRP A 58 -1.45 -4.07 22.85
C TRP A 58 -1.33 -3.42 21.48
N ILE A 59 -2.41 -2.86 20.94
CA ILE A 59 -2.36 -2.05 19.71
C ILE A 59 -3.02 -0.69 19.88
N PRO A 60 -2.49 0.37 19.26
CA PRO A 60 -3.17 1.65 19.14
C PRO A 60 -4.56 1.50 18.49
N TYR A 61 -5.51 2.35 18.89
CA TYR A 61 -6.81 2.44 18.21
C TYR A 61 -6.64 2.61 16.70
N GLN A 62 -5.69 3.46 16.28
CA GLN A 62 -5.44 3.72 14.86
C GLN A 62 -5.02 2.45 14.10
N VAL A 63 -4.27 1.54 14.73
CA VAL A 63 -3.91 0.25 14.11
C VAL A 63 -5.16 -0.61 13.92
N ALA A 64 -6.00 -0.72 14.95
CA ALA A 64 -7.26 -1.46 14.87
C ALA A 64 -8.21 -0.87 13.81
N TYR A 65 -8.35 0.45 13.78
CA TYR A 65 -9.15 1.17 12.80
C TYR A 65 -8.67 0.92 11.37
N GLU A 66 -7.37 1.06 11.12
CA GLU A 66 -6.81 0.83 9.79
C GLU A 66 -6.92 -0.64 9.36
N TYR A 67 -6.75 -1.57 10.29
CA TYR A 67 -6.92 -3.00 10.03
C TYR A 67 -8.35 -3.28 9.59
N MET A 68 -9.34 -2.79 10.34
CA MET A 68 -10.76 -2.97 10.03
C MET A 68 -11.16 -2.32 8.71
N ASN A 69 -10.59 -1.16 8.38
CA ASN A 69 -10.89 -0.46 7.13
C ASN A 69 -10.26 -1.15 5.90
N LYS A 70 -9.08 -1.76 6.05
CA LYS A 70 -8.29 -2.32 4.93
C LYS A 70 -8.47 -3.83 4.74
N ARG A 71 -8.96 -4.58 5.75
CA ARG A 71 -9.01 -6.05 5.69
C ARG A 71 -9.80 -6.58 4.49
N CYS A 72 -10.95 -5.98 4.16
CA CYS A 72 -11.80 -6.45 3.07
C CYS A 72 -11.08 -6.34 1.72
N GLU A 73 -10.43 -5.20 1.47
CA GLU A 73 -9.60 -5.00 0.28
C GLU A 73 -8.50 -6.07 0.20
N VAL A 74 -7.78 -6.31 1.29
CA VAL A 74 -6.68 -7.31 1.31
C VAL A 74 -7.17 -8.75 1.10
N ILE A 75 -8.34 -9.10 1.63
CA ILE A 75 -9.00 -10.41 1.40
C ILE A 75 -9.24 -10.58 -0.10
N TYR A 76 -9.95 -9.63 -0.73
CA TYR A 76 -10.30 -9.73 -2.14
C TYR A 76 -9.09 -9.62 -3.06
N GLU A 77 -8.08 -8.81 -2.74
CA GLU A 77 -6.79 -8.81 -3.43
C GLU A 77 -6.13 -10.19 -3.42
N THR A 78 -6.18 -10.87 -2.27
CA THR A 78 -5.55 -12.20 -2.12
C THR A 78 -6.32 -13.26 -2.91
N VAL A 79 -7.66 -13.24 -2.89
CA VAL A 79 -8.50 -14.10 -3.73
C VAL A 79 -8.22 -13.87 -5.22
N GLN A 80 -8.18 -12.60 -5.64
CA GLN A 80 -7.93 -12.24 -7.05
C GLN A 80 -6.57 -12.71 -7.56
N ARG A 81 -5.54 -12.82 -6.71
CA ARG A 81 -4.23 -13.37 -7.12
C ARG A 81 -4.33 -14.81 -7.63
N TYR A 82 -5.18 -15.64 -7.02
CA TYR A 82 -5.40 -17.01 -7.50
C TYR A 82 -6.12 -17.01 -8.84
N GLU A 83 -7.14 -16.17 -9.00
CA GLU A 83 -7.88 -16.06 -10.27
C GLU A 83 -7.01 -15.47 -11.40
N GLN A 84 -6.12 -14.54 -11.06
CA GLN A 84 -5.14 -14.01 -12.01
C GLN A 84 -4.14 -15.09 -12.41
N PHE A 85 -3.66 -15.90 -11.46
CA PHE A 85 -2.75 -17.00 -11.77
C PHE A 85 -3.41 -18.09 -12.64
N LYS A 86 -4.72 -18.34 -12.46
CA LYS A 86 -5.50 -19.20 -13.39
C LYS A 86 -5.41 -18.68 -14.83
N LYS A 87 -5.61 -17.38 -15.05
CA LYS A 87 -5.47 -16.75 -16.37
C LYS A 87 -4.04 -16.85 -16.91
N GLU A 88 -3.03 -16.76 -16.05
CA GLU A 88 -1.62 -16.93 -16.45
C GLU A 88 -1.31 -18.36 -16.88
N ILE A 89 -1.90 -19.38 -16.24
CA ILE A 89 -1.83 -20.78 -16.69
C ILE A 89 -2.45 -20.94 -18.09
N ASP A 90 -3.62 -20.35 -18.32
CA ASP A 90 -4.27 -20.36 -19.64
C ASP A 90 -3.41 -19.66 -20.70
N ALA A 91 -2.84 -18.50 -20.38
CA ALA A 91 -1.96 -17.76 -21.29
C ALA A 91 -0.67 -18.54 -21.60
N PHE A 92 -0.06 -19.15 -20.57
CA PHE A 92 1.13 -19.98 -20.72
C PHE A 92 0.89 -21.18 -21.62
N THR A 93 -0.20 -21.92 -21.37
CA THR A 93 -0.55 -23.11 -22.19
C THR A 93 -0.89 -22.72 -23.63
N SER A 94 -1.62 -21.61 -23.83
CA SER A 94 -1.91 -21.09 -25.18
C SER A 94 -0.64 -20.72 -25.93
N LYS A 95 0.33 -20.07 -25.26
CA LYS A 95 1.62 -19.73 -25.85
C LYS A 95 2.46 -20.95 -26.19
N ALA A 96 2.43 -22.00 -25.35
CA ALA A 96 3.12 -23.26 -25.62
C ALA A 96 2.56 -23.93 -26.88
N ILE A 97 1.24 -23.95 -27.04
CA ILE A 97 0.56 -24.47 -28.24
C ILE A 97 1.03 -23.74 -29.50
N GLU A 98 1.02 -22.41 -29.47
CA GLU A 98 1.46 -21.59 -30.60
C GLU A 98 2.94 -21.81 -30.95
N THR A 99 3.82 -21.76 -29.94
CA THR A 99 5.28 -21.81 -30.14
C THR A 99 5.74 -23.17 -30.64
N LEU A 100 5.18 -24.24 -30.09
CA LEU A 100 5.54 -25.62 -30.41
C LEU A 100 4.71 -26.20 -31.55
N ARG A 101 3.79 -25.41 -32.13
CA ARG A 101 2.87 -25.82 -33.20
C ARG A 101 2.02 -27.04 -32.83
N LEU A 102 1.57 -27.07 -31.59
CA LEU A 102 0.64 -28.07 -31.07
C LEU A 102 -0.81 -27.66 -31.38
N THR A 103 -1.74 -28.49 -30.95
CA THR A 103 -3.19 -28.35 -31.05
C THR A 103 -3.81 -28.43 -29.66
N GLN A 104 -5.03 -27.90 -29.50
CA GLN A 104 -5.79 -28.02 -28.24
C GLN A 104 -6.18 -29.48 -27.92
N SER A 105 -6.15 -30.36 -28.92
CA SER A 105 -6.41 -31.80 -28.78
C SER A 105 -5.20 -32.61 -28.33
N ASP A 106 -4.00 -32.02 -28.26
CA ASP A 106 -2.82 -32.75 -27.78
C ASP A 106 -2.96 -33.09 -26.30
N GLU A 107 -2.92 -34.39 -26.01
CA GLU A 107 -3.15 -34.93 -24.67
C GLU A 107 -2.13 -34.40 -23.65
N GLU A 108 -0.86 -34.30 -24.05
CA GLU A 108 0.22 -33.77 -23.19
C GLU A 108 -0.05 -32.34 -22.68
N VAL A 109 -0.61 -31.48 -23.53
CA VAL A 109 -0.94 -30.09 -23.16
C VAL A 109 -2.14 -30.08 -22.22
N SER A 110 -3.15 -30.90 -22.51
CA SER A 110 -4.33 -31.06 -21.67
C SER A 110 -3.97 -31.61 -20.28
N GLU A 111 -3.06 -32.57 -20.22
CA GLU A 111 -2.56 -33.14 -18.97
C GLU A 111 -1.77 -32.13 -18.15
N LEU A 112 -0.85 -31.37 -18.79
CA LEU A 112 -0.11 -30.30 -18.14
C LEU A 112 -1.05 -29.24 -17.57
N LYS A 113 -2.04 -28.79 -18.36
CA LYS A 113 -3.04 -27.81 -17.94
C LYS A 113 -3.83 -28.32 -16.74
N ARG A 114 -4.33 -29.56 -16.81
CA ARG A 114 -5.05 -30.23 -15.70
C ARG A 114 -4.19 -30.33 -14.44
N TYR A 115 -2.92 -30.70 -14.57
CA TYR A 115 -1.99 -30.76 -13.44
C TYR A 115 -1.80 -29.41 -12.77
N LEU A 116 -1.57 -28.34 -13.55
CA LEU A 116 -1.38 -26.99 -13.03
C LEU A 116 -2.62 -26.47 -12.30
N PHE A 117 -3.82 -26.67 -12.85
CA PHE A 117 -5.07 -26.30 -12.17
C PHE A 117 -5.30 -27.09 -10.89
N LYS A 118 -5.11 -28.42 -10.93
CA LYS A 118 -5.25 -29.25 -9.73
C LYS A 118 -4.28 -28.84 -8.63
N TRP A 119 -3.03 -28.53 -8.99
CA TRP A 119 -2.02 -28.02 -8.06
C TRP A 119 -2.44 -26.67 -7.46
N LEU A 120 -2.96 -25.76 -8.29
CA LEU A 120 -3.40 -24.44 -7.85
C LEU A 120 -4.61 -24.52 -6.90
N ASP A 121 -5.61 -25.33 -7.23
CA ASP A 121 -6.79 -25.52 -6.39
C ASP A 121 -6.38 -26.18 -5.06
N SER A 122 -5.49 -27.17 -5.08
CA SER A 122 -4.94 -27.78 -3.85
C SER A 122 -4.17 -26.76 -2.99
N ASN A 123 -3.47 -25.80 -3.63
CA ASN A 123 -2.77 -24.74 -2.93
C ASN A 123 -3.76 -23.73 -2.32
N LYS A 124 -4.81 -23.37 -3.06
CA LYS A 124 -5.91 -22.49 -2.63
C LYS A 124 -6.59 -23.07 -1.40
N ASP A 125 -7.02 -24.32 -1.46
CA ASP A 125 -7.70 -25.02 -0.35
C ASP A 125 -6.85 -25.07 0.91
N ARG A 126 -5.52 -25.22 0.77
CA ARG A 126 -4.61 -25.29 1.91
C ARG A 126 -4.33 -23.92 2.54
N ASN A 127 -4.16 -22.87 1.73
CA ASN A 127 -3.55 -21.63 2.18
C ASN A 127 -4.53 -20.46 2.29
N LEU A 128 -5.54 -20.42 1.42
CA LEU A 128 -6.52 -19.34 1.35
C LEU A 128 -7.69 -19.64 2.29
N LEU A 129 -7.58 -19.19 3.53
CA LEU A 129 -8.58 -19.45 4.56
C LEU A 129 -9.85 -18.60 4.40
N VAL A 130 -9.69 -17.33 4.03
CA VAL A 130 -10.80 -16.36 3.96
C VAL A 130 -11.08 -16.03 2.49
N LEU A 131 -12.27 -16.42 2.03
CA LEU A 131 -12.75 -16.17 0.67
C LEU A 131 -13.66 -14.95 0.55
N SER A 132 -14.29 -14.57 1.67
CA SER A 132 -15.28 -13.50 1.74
C SER A 132 -15.16 -12.78 3.08
N ALA A 133 -15.55 -11.51 3.13
CA ALA A 133 -15.41 -10.70 4.34
C ALA A 133 -16.43 -11.06 5.43
N GLU A 134 -17.46 -11.82 5.08
CA GLU A 134 -18.52 -12.31 5.96
C GLU A 134 -18.08 -13.53 6.77
N GLN A 135 -17.16 -14.34 6.24
CA GLN A 135 -16.63 -15.55 6.86
C GLN A 135 -15.15 -15.38 7.16
N ASP A 136 -14.85 -14.53 8.13
CA ASP A 136 -13.49 -14.09 8.44
C ASP A 136 -12.97 -14.74 9.73
N GLU A 137 -12.44 -15.96 9.61
CA GLU A 137 -11.83 -16.68 10.73
C GLU A 137 -10.59 -15.98 11.31
N ILE A 138 -9.88 -15.22 10.47
CA ILE A 138 -8.67 -14.48 10.90
C ILE A 138 -9.10 -13.32 11.80
N LEU A 139 -10.13 -12.59 11.42
CA LEU A 139 -10.72 -11.53 12.24
C LEU A 139 -11.13 -12.06 13.62
N ASN A 140 -11.83 -13.19 13.69
CA ASN A 140 -12.26 -13.76 14.98
C ASN A 140 -11.09 -14.03 15.94
N LYS A 141 -9.99 -14.60 15.41
CA LYS A 141 -8.77 -14.81 16.21
C LYS A 141 -8.13 -13.50 16.65
N ILE A 142 -8.04 -12.50 15.76
CA ILE A 142 -7.49 -11.18 16.09
C ILE A 142 -8.34 -10.49 17.16
N LEU A 143 -9.67 -10.51 17.03
CA LEU A 143 -10.56 -9.94 18.04
C LEU A 143 -10.36 -10.58 19.41
N THR A 144 -10.16 -11.90 19.46
CA THR A 144 -9.91 -12.64 20.71
C THR A 144 -8.56 -12.27 21.33
N ILE A 145 -7.48 -12.30 20.53
CA ILE A 145 -6.12 -11.96 20.99
C ILE A 145 -6.06 -10.54 21.54
N PHE A 146 -6.73 -9.59 20.89
CA PHE A 146 -6.68 -8.18 21.27
C PHE A 146 -7.89 -7.70 22.11
N GLU A 147 -8.72 -8.61 22.59
CA GLU A 147 -9.85 -8.25 23.45
C GLU A 147 -9.38 -7.52 24.73
N GLY A 148 -9.88 -6.29 24.94
CA GLY A 148 -9.45 -5.43 26.04
C GLY A 148 -8.02 -4.87 25.91
N ARG A 149 -7.35 -5.05 24.76
CA ARG A 149 -5.94 -4.69 24.52
C ARG A 149 -5.77 -3.72 23.35
N VAL A 150 -6.79 -2.88 23.13
CA VAL A 150 -6.78 -1.83 22.12
C VAL A 150 -6.81 -0.48 22.83
N GLY A 151 -6.01 0.46 22.34
CA GLY A 151 -6.01 1.83 22.83
C GLY A 151 -7.37 2.52 22.65
N GLU A 152 -7.60 3.56 23.43
CA GLU A 152 -8.80 4.39 23.29
C GLU A 152 -8.74 5.21 22.00
N LYS A 153 -9.92 5.52 21.45
CA LYS A 153 -10.06 6.46 20.35
C LYS A 153 -9.59 7.84 20.81
N ILE A 154 -8.76 8.49 20.01
CA ILE A 154 -8.32 9.86 20.24
C ILE A 154 -9.52 10.82 20.08
N SER A 155 -9.64 11.81 20.96
CA SER A 155 -10.66 12.86 20.83
C SER A 155 -10.42 13.71 19.59
N ASP A 156 -11.46 14.36 19.08
CA ASP A 156 -11.33 15.20 17.88
C ASP A 156 -10.35 16.37 18.12
N ASP A 157 -10.30 16.91 19.35
CA ASP A 157 -9.34 17.96 19.74
C ASP A 157 -7.89 17.46 19.76
N GLU A 158 -7.64 16.29 20.35
CA GLU A 158 -6.29 15.69 20.39
C GLU A 158 -5.85 15.31 18.97
N LEU A 159 -6.79 14.85 18.12
CA LEU A 159 -6.53 14.57 16.71
C LEU A 159 -6.16 15.83 15.92
N MET A 160 -6.87 16.94 16.11
CA MET A 160 -6.54 18.23 15.48
C MET A 160 -5.15 18.72 15.93
N ALA A 161 -4.83 18.61 17.21
CA ALA A 161 -3.52 18.98 17.73
C ALA A 161 -2.39 18.14 17.10
N ILE A 162 -2.58 16.82 16.98
CA ILE A 162 -1.62 15.91 16.34
C ILE A 162 -1.46 16.27 14.84
N LYS A 163 -2.54 16.61 14.14
CA LYS A 163 -2.48 17.02 12.72
C LYS A 163 -1.68 18.31 12.55
N GLU A 164 -1.88 19.31 13.41
CA GLU A 164 -1.12 20.57 13.39
C GLU A 164 0.37 20.37 13.73
N GLU A 165 0.67 19.52 14.70
CA GLU A 165 2.05 19.10 14.99
C GLU A 165 2.66 18.37 13.77
N GLY A 166 1.90 17.47 13.16
CA GLY A 166 2.32 16.69 12.00
C GLY A 166 2.67 17.54 10.79
N LYS A 167 1.91 18.61 10.51
CA LYS A 167 2.25 19.59 9.45
C LYS A 167 3.67 20.13 9.66
N LYS A 168 3.96 20.65 10.87
CA LYS A 168 5.26 21.22 11.24
C LYS A 168 6.37 20.18 11.24
N ARG A 169 6.10 18.95 11.71
CA ARG A 169 7.08 17.85 11.71
C ARG A 169 7.45 17.45 10.28
N TYR A 170 6.48 17.31 9.38
CA TYR A 170 6.72 16.80 8.04
C TYR A 170 7.44 17.81 7.15
N GLU A 171 7.18 19.11 7.32
CA GLU A 171 7.97 20.17 6.68
C GLU A 171 9.46 20.08 7.05
N LYS A 172 9.74 19.74 8.31
CA LYS A 172 11.10 19.57 8.84
C LYS A 172 11.65 18.16 8.68
N SER A 173 10.93 17.26 8.02
CA SER A 173 11.28 15.83 7.88
C SER A 173 11.55 15.13 9.23
N ILE A 174 10.82 15.53 10.27
CA ILE A 174 10.87 14.91 11.60
C ILE A 174 9.98 13.65 11.59
N PRO A 175 10.49 12.48 12.03
CA PRO A 175 9.74 11.23 12.03
C PRO A 175 8.67 11.14 13.15
N PRO A 176 7.76 10.14 13.07
CA PRO A 176 7.50 9.26 11.93
C PRO A 176 6.43 9.82 10.97
N GLY A 177 6.35 9.29 9.75
CA GLY A 177 5.27 9.55 8.77
C GLY A 177 5.57 10.62 7.71
N TYR A 178 6.70 11.33 7.76
CA TYR A 178 7.03 12.34 6.74
C TYR A 178 7.21 11.75 5.33
N LYS A 179 7.36 10.43 5.23
CA LYS A 179 7.43 9.70 3.97
C LYS A 179 6.08 9.30 3.36
N ASP A 180 4.98 9.55 4.06
CA ASP A 180 3.66 9.20 3.55
C ASP A 180 3.29 10.06 2.33
N ASP A 181 2.54 9.45 1.41
CA ASP A 181 2.33 9.94 0.05
C ASP A 181 1.71 11.34 0.10
N LYS A 182 2.47 12.37 -0.34
CA LYS A 182 2.10 13.80 -0.24
C LYS A 182 0.74 14.15 -0.89
N LYS A 183 0.19 13.25 -1.72
CA LYS A 183 -1.10 13.39 -2.42
C LYS A 183 -2.34 13.06 -1.56
N LYS A 184 -2.18 12.52 -0.35
CA LYS A 184 -3.32 12.32 0.58
C LYS A 184 -3.66 13.54 1.44
N LYS A 185 -2.93 14.65 1.28
CA LYS A 185 -3.06 15.85 2.12
C LYS A 185 -4.27 16.75 1.80
N ASP A 186 -4.84 16.63 0.59
CA ASP A 186 -5.88 17.55 0.10
C ASP A 186 -7.30 16.97 0.12
N LYS A 187 -7.55 15.88 0.86
CA LYS A 187 -8.90 15.38 1.11
C LYS A 187 -9.24 15.60 2.58
N GLU A 188 -10.30 16.36 2.84
CA GLU A 188 -10.76 16.86 4.16
C GLU A 188 -10.98 15.77 5.24
N ASP A 189 -10.85 14.48 4.92
CA ASP A 189 -11.24 13.37 5.80
C ASP A 189 -10.10 12.40 6.17
N ASP A 190 -8.87 12.59 5.68
CA ASP A 190 -7.92 11.47 5.69
C ASP A 190 -7.01 11.45 6.93
N ASN A 191 -7.49 10.81 8.02
CA ASN A 191 -6.62 10.30 9.10
C ASN A 191 -5.45 9.45 8.56
N ASN A 192 -5.54 8.97 7.32
CA ASN A 192 -4.47 8.26 6.63
C ASN A 192 -3.20 9.09 6.39
N ALA A 193 -3.26 10.42 6.30
CA ALA A 193 -2.07 11.24 6.01
C ALA A 193 -1.14 11.37 7.24
N TYR A 194 -1.68 11.18 8.44
CA TYR A 194 -0.96 11.27 9.72
C TYR A 194 -1.02 9.98 10.52
N GLY A 195 -1.42 8.86 9.90
CA GLY A 195 -1.63 7.57 10.58
C GLY A 195 -0.40 7.12 11.37
N ASP A 196 0.79 7.18 10.75
CA ASP A 196 2.06 6.83 11.41
C ASP A 196 2.33 7.70 12.65
N LEU A 197 2.02 9.01 12.59
CA LEU A 197 2.21 9.92 13.73
C LEU A 197 1.17 9.68 14.83
N ILE A 198 -0.08 9.41 14.45
CA ILE A 198 -1.16 9.07 15.38
C ILE A 198 -0.78 7.80 16.16
N ILE A 199 -0.37 6.74 15.46
CA ILE A 199 0.12 5.49 16.04
C ILE A 199 1.24 5.78 17.04
N TRP A 200 2.23 6.59 16.65
CA TRP A 200 3.36 6.95 17.50
C TRP A 200 2.94 7.65 18.79
N LYS A 201 2.05 8.64 18.70
CA LYS A 201 1.55 9.36 19.89
C LYS A 201 0.74 8.47 20.82
N GLN A 202 -0.07 7.54 20.29
CA GLN A 202 -0.78 6.55 21.11
C GLN A 202 0.19 5.60 21.82
N ILE A 203 1.24 5.15 21.14
CA ILE A 203 2.28 4.28 21.74
C ILE A 203 2.96 5.01 22.91
N ILE A 204 3.37 6.27 22.73
CA ILE A 204 3.98 7.08 23.81
C ILE A 204 3.01 7.24 24.98
N LYS A 205 1.74 7.60 24.71
CA LYS A 205 0.71 7.79 25.74
C LYS A 205 0.50 6.52 26.56
N TYR A 206 0.41 5.37 25.90
CA TYR A 206 0.26 4.08 26.56
C TYR A 206 1.49 3.71 27.41
N ALA A 207 2.70 3.85 26.84
CA ALA A 207 3.95 3.56 27.55
C ALA A 207 4.13 4.42 28.81
N LYS A 208 3.74 5.70 28.76
CA LYS A 208 3.69 6.59 29.95
C LYS A 208 2.73 6.05 31.00
N ALA A 209 1.52 5.69 30.60
CA ALA A 209 0.49 5.24 31.53
C ALA A 209 0.87 3.92 32.23
N THR A 210 1.52 3.00 31.52
CA THR A 210 1.89 1.69 32.07
C THR A 210 3.29 1.65 32.68
N SER A 211 4.12 2.67 32.46
CA SER A 211 5.56 2.66 32.81
C SER A 211 6.28 1.41 32.27
N ARG A 212 6.01 1.02 31.03
CA ARG A 212 6.64 -0.15 30.38
C ARG A 212 7.28 0.24 29.05
N GLY A 213 8.39 -0.43 28.74
CA GLY A 213 9.01 -0.35 27.42
C GLY A 213 8.12 -0.94 26.32
N ILE A 214 8.41 -0.57 25.08
CA ILE A 214 7.65 -0.98 23.90
C ILE A 214 8.54 -1.67 22.89
N ILE A 215 8.07 -2.80 22.37
CA ILE A 215 8.59 -3.44 21.17
C ILE A 215 7.57 -3.25 20.05
N TYR A 216 7.91 -2.44 19.06
CA TYR A 216 7.07 -2.21 17.89
C TYR A 216 7.50 -3.10 16.72
N VAL A 217 6.58 -3.91 16.21
CA VAL A 217 6.83 -4.87 15.14
C VAL A 217 6.13 -4.40 13.87
N THR A 218 6.91 -4.15 12.81
CA THR A 218 6.38 -3.69 11.52
C THR A 218 7.00 -4.46 10.36
N HIS A 219 6.23 -4.60 9.28
CA HIS A 219 6.74 -5.14 8.01
C HIS A 219 7.31 -4.05 7.09
N ASP A 220 7.07 -2.76 7.39
CA ASP A 220 7.62 -1.68 6.59
C ASP A 220 9.06 -1.34 7.00
N GLN A 221 9.85 -0.96 6.01
CA GLN A 221 11.25 -0.55 6.16
C GLN A 221 11.41 0.89 5.66
N LYS A 222 10.46 1.76 6.01
CA LYS A 222 10.53 3.18 5.68
C LYS A 222 11.64 3.86 6.49
N GLU A 223 12.33 4.81 5.85
CA GLU A 223 13.50 5.46 6.47
C GLU A 223 13.14 6.44 7.58
N ASP A 224 11.87 6.82 7.71
CA ASP A 224 11.35 7.66 8.79
C ASP A 224 11.09 6.86 10.07
N TRP A 225 11.05 5.52 9.99
CA TRP A 225 11.00 4.64 11.16
C TRP A 225 12.36 4.01 11.47
N TRP A 226 13.13 3.67 10.43
CA TRP A 226 14.37 2.92 10.54
C TRP A 226 15.61 3.76 10.26
N ASN A 227 16.66 3.56 11.06
CA ASN A 227 17.99 4.05 10.74
C ASN A 227 18.66 3.10 9.73
N ILE A 228 18.73 3.53 8.47
CA ILE A 228 19.28 2.75 7.36
C ILE A 228 20.59 3.37 6.89
N VAL A 229 21.69 2.62 7.01
CA VAL A 229 23.04 3.06 6.60
C VAL A 229 23.58 2.13 5.54
N LYS A 230 23.91 2.67 4.35
CA LYS A 230 24.41 1.90 3.19
C LYS A 230 23.56 0.66 2.86
N GLY A 231 22.23 0.77 2.99
CA GLY A 231 21.28 -0.31 2.72
C GLY A 231 21.14 -1.35 3.84
N LYS A 232 21.81 -1.19 4.98
CA LYS A 232 21.63 -2.02 6.18
C LYS A 232 20.77 -1.28 7.21
N THR A 233 19.72 -1.95 7.69
CA THR A 233 18.90 -1.48 8.80
C THR A 233 19.66 -1.74 10.11
N ILE A 234 19.98 -0.68 10.85
CA ILE A 234 20.71 -0.77 12.12
C ILE A 234 19.74 -0.95 13.31
N GLY A 235 18.64 -0.21 13.29
CA GLY A 235 17.64 -0.20 14.35
C GLY A 235 16.63 0.95 14.16
N PRO A 236 15.81 1.25 15.18
CA PRO A 236 14.92 2.41 15.15
C PRO A 236 15.66 3.72 14.86
N ARG A 237 14.96 4.72 14.30
CA ARG A 237 15.49 6.08 14.19
C ARG A 237 15.91 6.63 15.55
N ILE A 238 17.02 7.36 15.57
CA ILE A 238 17.60 7.93 16.79
C ILE A 238 16.63 8.96 17.39
N GLU A 239 15.98 9.74 16.53
CA GLU A 239 14.98 10.73 16.88
C GLU A 239 13.79 10.10 17.60
N LEU A 240 13.32 8.93 17.14
CA LEU A 240 12.23 8.19 17.79
C LEU A 240 12.65 7.65 19.15
N ARG A 241 13.85 7.08 19.27
CA ARG A 241 14.36 6.61 20.57
C ARG A 241 14.50 7.77 21.55
N LYS A 242 15.04 8.90 21.10
CA LYS A 242 15.24 10.09 21.91
C LYS A 242 13.91 10.66 22.39
N GLU A 243 12.94 10.84 21.49
CA GLU A 243 11.59 11.30 21.85
C GLU A 243 10.96 10.35 22.86
N PHE A 244 10.99 9.04 22.59
CA PHE A 244 10.38 8.04 23.46
C PHE A 244 11.00 8.02 24.86
N VAL A 245 12.33 7.99 24.98
CA VAL A 245 13.01 8.01 26.29
C VAL A 245 12.74 9.32 27.02
N THR A 246 12.77 10.46 26.33
CA THR A 246 12.52 11.78 26.94
C THR A 246 11.12 11.84 27.52
N GLU A 247 10.13 11.36 26.76
CA GLU A 247 8.73 11.46 27.15
C GLU A 247 8.30 10.38 28.15
N THR A 248 8.81 9.16 28.05
CA THR A 248 8.31 8.00 28.82
C THR A 248 9.26 7.56 29.94
N GLN A 249 10.55 7.89 29.86
CA GLN A 249 11.64 7.27 30.63
C GLN A 249 11.73 5.75 30.47
N GLN A 250 11.10 5.19 29.43
CA GLN A 250 11.10 3.76 29.10
C GLN A 250 11.92 3.48 27.84
N GLU A 251 12.19 2.20 27.59
CA GLU A 251 12.96 1.73 26.43
C GLU A 251 12.05 1.40 25.24
N PHE A 252 12.53 1.71 24.03
CA PHE A 252 11.83 1.45 22.77
C PHE A 252 12.73 0.69 21.81
N HIS A 253 12.19 -0.38 21.22
CA HIS A 253 12.86 -1.11 20.16
C HIS A 253 11.87 -1.49 19.05
N MET A 254 12.42 -1.79 17.87
CA MET A 254 11.64 -2.21 16.72
C MET A 254 12.19 -3.49 16.14
N TYR A 255 11.28 -4.37 15.73
CA TYR A 255 11.63 -5.52 14.91
C TYR A 255 10.93 -5.45 13.56
N SER A 256 11.67 -5.80 12.50
CA SER A 256 11.03 -6.26 11.28
C SER A 256 10.37 -7.62 11.54
N MET A 257 9.40 -8.04 10.73
CA MET A 257 8.79 -9.36 10.92
C MET A 257 9.79 -10.52 10.87
N HIS A 258 10.79 -10.49 9.99
CA HIS A 258 11.79 -11.57 9.93
C HIS A 258 12.69 -11.57 11.17
N SER A 259 13.06 -10.38 11.68
CA SER A 259 13.87 -10.26 12.90
C SER A 259 13.07 -10.67 14.13
N PHE A 260 11.77 -10.32 14.18
CA PHE A 260 10.85 -10.74 15.23
C PHE A 260 10.78 -12.26 15.32
N ILE A 261 10.55 -12.97 14.20
CA ILE A 261 10.49 -14.44 14.19
C ILE A 261 11.82 -15.05 14.63
N SER A 262 12.95 -14.51 14.16
CA SER A 262 14.28 -14.99 14.56
C SER A 262 14.53 -14.83 16.06
N THR A 263 14.16 -13.67 16.64
CA THR A 263 14.26 -13.44 18.08
C THR A 263 13.26 -14.31 18.85
N TYR A 264 12.03 -14.43 18.37
CA TYR A 264 11.00 -15.27 18.98
C TYR A 264 11.47 -16.72 19.12
N ASN A 265 12.10 -17.28 18.07
CA ASN A 265 12.65 -18.63 18.10
C ASN A 265 13.87 -18.80 19.02
N LYS A 266 14.57 -17.72 19.35
CA LYS A 266 15.69 -17.75 20.31
C LYS A 266 15.20 -17.67 21.74
N MET A 267 14.12 -16.92 21.97
CA MET A 267 13.63 -16.58 23.30
C MET A 267 12.48 -17.48 23.78
N ASN A 268 11.83 -18.25 22.88
CA ASN A 268 10.67 -19.07 23.20
C ASN A 268 10.84 -20.53 22.78
N ASN A 269 10.15 -21.42 23.49
CA ASN A 269 10.18 -22.87 23.22
C ASN A 269 9.32 -23.27 22.02
N ASN A 270 8.21 -22.55 21.77
CA ASN A 270 7.34 -22.80 20.63
C ASN A 270 7.95 -22.15 19.40
N LEU A 271 8.64 -22.93 18.58
CA LEU A 271 9.37 -22.39 17.43
C LEU A 271 8.44 -22.15 16.23
N ILE A 272 8.54 -20.95 15.64
CA ILE A 272 8.00 -20.66 14.33
C ILE A 272 8.93 -21.29 13.29
N ASP A 273 8.37 -22.04 12.35
CA ASP A 273 9.14 -22.75 11.34
C ASP A 273 9.98 -21.80 10.45
N LYS A 274 11.16 -22.26 10.02
CA LYS A 274 12.05 -21.49 9.13
C LYS A 274 11.36 -21.10 7.81
N SER A 275 10.43 -21.91 7.30
CA SER A 275 9.66 -21.60 6.09
C SER A 275 8.84 -20.31 6.23
N ALA A 276 8.41 -19.96 7.46
CA ALA A 276 7.69 -18.71 7.72
C ALA A 276 8.61 -17.49 7.55
N VAL A 277 9.87 -17.59 7.97
CA VAL A 277 10.87 -16.52 7.79
C VAL A 277 11.09 -16.26 6.30
N GLU A 278 11.24 -17.32 5.50
CA GLU A 278 11.42 -17.21 4.05
C GLU A 278 10.21 -16.58 3.37
N GLU A 279 9.00 -16.99 3.78
CA GLU A 279 7.74 -16.44 3.25
C GLU A 279 7.59 -14.95 3.58
N VAL A 280 7.87 -14.55 4.82
CA VAL A 280 7.85 -13.16 5.27
C VAL A 280 8.84 -12.31 4.47
N ILE A 281 10.07 -12.77 4.30
CA ILE A 281 11.10 -12.09 3.50
C ILE A 281 10.67 -12.02 2.02
N GLY A 282 10.09 -13.10 1.49
CA GLY A 282 9.56 -13.18 0.13
C GLY A 282 8.50 -12.12 -0.12
N LEU A 283 7.53 -11.99 0.78
CA LEU A 283 6.48 -10.99 0.72
C LEU A 283 7.06 -9.56 0.81
N GLU A 284 8.03 -9.32 1.69
CA GLU A 284 8.71 -8.03 1.82
C GLU A 284 9.40 -7.61 0.51
N LYS A 285 10.13 -8.54 -0.12
CA LYS A 285 10.82 -8.33 -1.40
C LYS A 285 9.83 -8.07 -2.52
N ALA A 286 8.73 -8.83 -2.58
CA ALA A 286 7.66 -8.62 -3.57
C ALA A 286 7.04 -7.22 -3.43
N ASN A 287 6.73 -6.79 -2.22
CA ASN A 287 6.21 -5.44 -1.95
C ASN A 287 7.20 -4.35 -2.34
N LYS A 288 8.50 -4.52 -2.05
CA LYS A 288 9.56 -3.58 -2.49
C LYS A 288 9.67 -3.53 -4.01
N ARG A 289 9.59 -4.67 -4.71
CA ARG A 289 9.58 -4.73 -6.18
C ARG A 289 8.37 -4.02 -6.77
N ASN A 290 7.17 -4.28 -6.24
CA ASN A 290 5.95 -3.61 -6.69
C ASN A 290 5.99 -2.10 -6.42
N ARG A 291 6.48 -1.66 -5.25
CA ARG A 291 6.70 -0.23 -4.95
C ARG A 291 7.72 0.40 -5.91
N ARG A 292 8.80 -0.31 -6.26
CA ARG A 292 9.80 0.17 -7.25
C ARG A 292 9.22 0.19 -8.67
N ALA A 293 8.49 -0.84 -9.09
CA ALA A 293 7.80 -0.88 -10.37
C ALA A 293 6.79 0.26 -10.46
N ASN A 294 5.94 0.46 -9.44
CA ASN A 294 5.00 1.57 -9.39
C ASN A 294 5.68 2.95 -9.29
N ARG A 295 6.86 3.05 -8.65
CA ARG A 295 7.68 4.28 -8.68
C ARG A 295 8.25 4.52 -10.08
N ASN A 296 8.76 3.49 -10.74
CA ASN A 296 9.28 3.58 -12.12
C ASN A 296 8.18 3.86 -13.14
N VAL A 297 6.97 3.33 -12.93
CA VAL A 297 5.75 3.68 -13.70
C VAL A 297 5.29 5.11 -13.38
N LYS A 298 5.57 5.63 -12.16
CA LYS A 298 5.36 7.04 -11.79
C LYS A 298 6.45 7.97 -12.33
N THR A 299 7.63 7.47 -12.70
CA THR A 299 8.65 8.18 -13.50
C THR A 299 8.39 7.96 -14.99
N ILE A 300 7.22 8.40 -15.47
CA ILE A 300 7.03 8.54 -16.92
C ILE A 300 8.17 9.44 -17.40
N SER A 301 9.03 8.92 -18.28
CA SER A 301 10.15 9.70 -18.82
C SER A 301 9.59 10.96 -19.48
N LEU A 302 10.39 12.02 -19.57
CA LEU A 302 9.93 13.23 -20.22
C LEU A 302 9.46 12.98 -21.67
N SER A 303 10.11 12.04 -22.37
CA SER A 303 9.70 11.57 -23.69
C SER A 303 8.35 10.85 -23.68
N GLU A 304 8.05 10.06 -22.65
CA GLU A 304 6.79 9.32 -22.53
C GLU A 304 5.63 10.23 -22.07
N LYS A 305 5.92 11.33 -21.33
CA LYS A 305 4.95 12.40 -21.05
C LYS A 305 4.60 13.17 -22.33
N ILE A 306 5.61 13.50 -23.13
CA ILE A 306 5.43 14.14 -24.44
C ILE A 306 4.55 13.26 -25.34
N ALA A 307 4.88 11.97 -25.46
CA ALA A 307 4.12 11.02 -26.29
C ALA A 307 2.64 10.89 -25.86
N ARG A 308 2.36 10.81 -24.55
CA ARG A 308 0.98 10.74 -24.05
C ARG A 308 0.19 12.02 -24.26
N THR A 309 0.84 13.18 -24.10
CA THR A 309 0.21 14.47 -24.37
C THR A 309 -0.08 14.62 -25.86
N GLU A 310 0.83 14.17 -26.74
CA GLU A 310 0.62 14.11 -28.19
C GLU A 310 -0.54 13.16 -28.58
N GLU A 311 -0.60 11.96 -28.00
CA GLU A 311 -1.71 11.02 -28.22
C GLU A 311 -3.06 11.60 -27.75
N THR A 312 -3.05 12.35 -26.64
CA THR A 312 -4.23 13.02 -26.12
C THR A 312 -4.68 14.16 -27.04
N LEU A 313 -3.74 14.94 -27.57
CA LEU A 313 -4.00 15.98 -28.56
C LEU A 313 -4.61 15.39 -29.83
N ASP A 314 -4.06 14.30 -30.36
CA ASP A 314 -4.61 13.62 -31.54
C ASP A 314 -6.06 13.14 -31.31
N LYS A 315 -6.36 12.57 -30.14
CA LYS A 315 -7.73 12.18 -29.78
C LYS A 315 -8.69 13.37 -29.70
N ILE A 316 -8.25 14.50 -29.17
CA ILE A 316 -9.06 15.72 -29.08
C ILE A 316 -9.27 16.30 -30.48
N GLN A 317 -8.21 16.38 -31.30
CA GLN A 317 -8.27 16.86 -32.68
C GLN A 317 -9.26 16.04 -33.51
N ASN A 318 -9.19 14.71 -33.44
CA ASN A 318 -10.14 13.82 -34.09
C ASN A 318 -11.60 14.07 -33.66
N ARG A 319 -11.84 14.44 -32.39
CA ARG A 319 -13.19 14.79 -31.90
C ARG A 319 -13.66 16.16 -32.38
N ILE A 320 -12.75 17.11 -32.59
CA ILE A 320 -13.02 18.43 -33.18
C ILE A 320 -13.38 18.24 -34.66
N ASP A 321 -12.60 17.48 -35.42
CA ASP A 321 -12.81 17.29 -36.85
C ASP A 321 -14.11 16.56 -37.16
N ARG A 322 -14.49 15.56 -36.35
CA ARG A 322 -15.82 14.93 -36.44
C ARG A 322 -16.94 15.95 -36.26
N ARG A 323 -16.81 16.89 -35.31
CA ARG A 323 -17.83 17.92 -35.08
C ARG A 323 -17.86 18.97 -36.19
N ARG A 324 -16.71 19.37 -36.73
CA ARG A 324 -16.63 20.23 -37.92
C ARG A 324 -17.33 19.59 -39.11
N LYS A 325 -17.11 18.29 -39.32
CA LYS A 325 -17.79 17.54 -40.38
C LYS A 325 -19.30 17.53 -40.19
N ILE A 326 -19.79 17.22 -38.99
CA ILE A 326 -21.23 17.25 -38.67
C ILE A 326 -21.83 18.64 -38.94
N MET A 327 -21.15 19.71 -38.52
CA MET A 327 -21.61 21.08 -38.77
C MET A 327 -21.62 21.40 -40.27
N GLY A 328 -20.57 21.06 -41.01
CA GLY A 328 -20.48 21.28 -42.45
C GLY A 328 -21.53 20.48 -43.24
N ASP A 329 -21.86 19.26 -42.82
CA ASP A 329 -22.92 18.45 -43.42
C ASP A 329 -24.30 19.11 -43.22
N ILE A 330 -24.54 19.71 -42.05
CA ILE A 330 -25.78 20.47 -41.76
C ILE A 330 -25.83 21.76 -42.58
N GLU A 331 -24.74 22.53 -42.64
CA GLU A 331 -24.63 23.76 -43.41
C GLU A 331 -24.87 23.50 -44.91
N ASN A 332 -24.26 22.45 -45.46
CA ASN A 332 -24.42 22.08 -46.86
C ASN A 332 -25.84 21.62 -47.20
N LYS A 333 -26.50 20.91 -46.29
CA LYS A 333 -27.82 20.34 -46.53
C LYS A 333 -28.94 21.38 -46.47
N TYR A 334 -28.79 22.40 -45.63
CA TYR A 334 -29.87 23.34 -45.40
C TYR A 334 -29.49 24.79 -45.71
N GLN A 335 -28.40 25.31 -45.13
CA GLN A 335 -28.04 26.73 -45.27
C GLN A 335 -27.56 27.06 -46.70
N ASN A 336 -26.72 26.22 -47.29
CA ASN A 336 -26.19 26.44 -48.65
C ASN A 336 -27.22 26.16 -49.76
N GLN A 337 -28.33 25.49 -49.43
CA GLN A 337 -29.43 25.21 -50.36
C GLN A 337 -30.65 26.13 -50.16
N GLY A 338 -30.57 27.09 -49.23
CA GLY A 338 -31.65 28.03 -48.92
C GLY A 338 -32.88 27.38 -48.28
N ILE A 339 -32.71 26.21 -47.63
CA ILE A 339 -33.78 25.48 -46.96
C ILE A 339 -33.83 25.92 -45.49
N GLU A 340 -35.02 26.26 -45.00
CA GLU A 340 -35.24 26.69 -43.62
C GLU A 340 -34.87 25.57 -42.62
N LEU A 341 -34.10 25.93 -41.59
CA LEU A 341 -33.54 24.96 -40.64
C LEU A 341 -34.62 24.50 -39.65
N PRO A 342 -34.96 23.19 -39.58
CA PRO A 342 -35.89 22.71 -38.56
C PRO A 342 -35.35 22.93 -37.14
N GLU A 343 -36.22 23.28 -36.19
CA GLU A 343 -35.85 23.68 -34.82
C GLU A 343 -35.00 22.63 -34.07
N ASN A 344 -35.29 21.34 -34.28
CA ASN A 344 -34.50 20.22 -33.74
C ASN A 344 -33.09 20.15 -34.33
N ILE A 345 -32.91 20.50 -35.61
CA ILE A 345 -31.62 20.54 -36.30
C ILE A 345 -30.82 21.78 -35.90
N GLN A 346 -31.48 22.93 -35.71
CA GLN A 346 -30.86 24.14 -35.15
C GLN A 346 -30.30 23.87 -33.75
N THR A 347 -31.10 23.25 -32.88
CA THR A 347 -30.68 22.84 -31.53
C THR A 347 -29.48 21.88 -31.57
N GLN A 348 -29.47 20.93 -32.52
CA GLN A 348 -28.36 20.00 -32.70
C GLN A 348 -27.08 20.72 -33.17
N TYR A 349 -27.21 21.66 -34.10
CA TYR A 349 -26.10 22.46 -34.62
C TYR A 349 -25.47 23.31 -33.51
N ASP A 350 -26.28 24.03 -32.74
CA ASP A 350 -25.81 24.89 -31.66
C ASP A 350 -25.11 24.09 -30.54
N ASN A 351 -25.69 22.96 -30.13
CA ASN A 351 -25.06 22.05 -29.18
C ASN A 351 -23.74 21.47 -29.68
N THR A 352 -23.64 21.17 -30.99
CA THR A 352 -22.42 20.64 -31.60
C THR A 352 -21.34 21.73 -31.67
N LYS A 353 -21.73 22.98 -31.93
CA LYS A 353 -20.86 24.15 -31.94
C LYS A 353 -20.27 24.44 -30.56
N VAL A 354 -21.09 24.47 -29.50
CA VAL A 354 -20.62 24.68 -28.11
C VAL A 354 -19.62 23.60 -27.70
N LYS A 355 -19.96 22.32 -27.90
CA LYS A 355 -19.05 21.20 -27.57
C LYS A 355 -17.77 21.19 -28.40
N ARG A 356 -17.78 21.76 -29.61
CA ARG A 356 -16.57 21.94 -30.42
C ARG A 356 -15.67 23.03 -29.81
N GLN A 357 -16.25 24.15 -29.41
CA GLN A 357 -15.51 25.24 -28.77
C GLN A 357 -14.89 24.81 -27.44
N GLU A 358 -15.62 24.07 -26.60
CA GLU A 358 -15.07 23.49 -25.36
C GLU A 358 -13.87 22.56 -25.64
N LEU A 359 -13.95 21.74 -26.70
CA LEU A 359 -12.84 20.86 -27.08
C LEU A 359 -11.64 21.63 -27.62
N GLU A 360 -11.86 22.73 -28.33
CA GLU A 360 -10.79 23.62 -28.81
C GLU A 360 -10.07 24.31 -27.65
N GLU A 361 -10.78 24.76 -26.61
CA GLU A 361 -10.17 25.31 -25.40
C GLU A 361 -9.32 24.28 -24.64
N ILE A 362 -9.81 23.03 -24.52
CA ILE A 362 -9.08 21.93 -23.90
C ILE A 362 -7.84 21.58 -24.74
N TYR A 363 -7.96 21.60 -26.07
CA TYR A 363 -6.87 21.36 -27.00
C TYR A 363 -5.74 22.39 -26.83
N GLU A 364 -6.09 23.68 -26.79
CA GLU A 364 -5.14 24.79 -26.54
C GLU A 364 -4.46 24.68 -25.17
N GLY A 365 -5.21 24.29 -24.13
CA GLY A 365 -4.65 23.98 -22.82
C GLY A 365 -3.58 22.88 -22.86
N LYS A 366 -3.86 21.80 -23.61
CA LYS A 366 -2.94 20.67 -23.77
C LYS A 366 -1.75 20.95 -24.68
N LEU A 367 -1.91 21.84 -25.67
CA LEU A 367 -0.83 22.33 -26.52
C LEU A 367 0.21 23.10 -25.69
N ARG A 368 -0.24 24.01 -24.82
CA ARG A 368 0.66 24.74 -23.91
C ARG A 368 1.39 23.81 -22.94
N GLU A 369 0.70 22.78 -22.44
CA GLU A 369 1.33 21.74 -21.62
C GLU A 369 2.42 20.99 -22.41
N LEU A 370 2.14 20.61 -23.67
CA LEU A 370 3.11 19.95 -24.54
C LEU A 370 4.33 20.83 -24.83
N GLU A 371 4.13 22.11 -25.12
CA GLU A 371 5.21 23.07 -25.34
C GLU A 371 6.10 23.21 -24.11
N GLY A 372 5.51 23.33 -22.92
CA GLY A 372 6.26 23.33 -21.67
C GLY A 372 7.10 22.06 -21.48
N LEU A 373 6.51 20.89 -21.76
CA LEU A 373 7.23 19.61 -21.69
C LEU A 373 8.38 19.52 -22.71
N LYS A 374 8.18 20.01 -23.94
CA LYS A 374 9.21 20.04 -24.99
C LYS A 374 10.33 21.04 -24.68
N GLN A 375 10.03 22.17 -24.04
CA GLN A 375 11.05 23.11 -23.58
C GLN A 375 11.92 22.52 -22.46
N MET A 376 11.29 21.85 -21.48
CA MET A 376 12.02 21.15 -20.43
C MET A 376 12.95 20.07 -21.00
N ALA A 377 12.55 19.40 -22.09
CA ALA A 377 13.36 18.37 -22.75
C ALA A 377 14.55 18.92 -23.53
N LYS A 378 14.51 20.19 -23.94
CA LYS A 378 15.64 20.87 -24.59
C LYS A 378 16.66 21.40 -23.60
N MET A 379 16.29 21.55 -22.32
CA MET A 379 17.15 22.07 -21.24
C MET A 379 17.83 20.96 -20.43
N SER A 380 17.38 19.71 -20.55
CA SER A 380 18.00 18.51 -19.97
C SER A 380 18.95 17.86 -20.94
#